data_AF-A0A1I1QUW9-F1
#
_entry.id   AF-A0A1I1QUW9-F1
#
_cell.length_a   1.000
_cell.length_b   1.000
_cell.length_c   1.000
_cell.angle_alpha   90.00
_cell.angle_beta   90.00
_cell.angle_gamma   90.00
#
_symmetry.space_group_name_H-M   'P 1'
#
loop_
_entity.id
_entity.type
_entity.pdbx_description
1 polymer ?
#
loop_
_entity_poly.entity_id
_entity_poly.type
_entity_poly.pdbx_seq_one_letter_code
_entity_poly.pdbx_strand_id
1 'polypeptide(L)'
;MVFGGIGRVVRRAALPAMTRAGARIRGREDGRRGIPAGSHGGPAGTARPELIVTDYIAGLHALGAQAALDLRAALLHRERRLVAAIHREAVQVVTQYDIRQDPRPAALAAFGGRVGDWRTMAAVCRGRAEGITGRINQQIAAYWHGLRLGRLEQFNYRPPDDEDSVFPRHWRPAPMTLDPSWDAPDTWLGTGTGPGTGPGTGTAGGPATPRALHILRTQSTRGPIPLEGH
;
A
#
# COMPACT_ATOMS: atom_id res chain seq x y z
N MET A 1 23.73 8.90 -23.88
CA MET A 1 24.32 9.06 -22.53
C MET A 1 23.21 9.38 -21.53
N VAL A 2 22.66 8.37 -20.83
CA VAL A 2 21.57 8.54 -19.83
C VAL A 2 21.91 7.72 -18.57
N PHE A 3 22.98 8.09 -17.86
CA PHE A 3 23.33 7.45 -16.58
C PHE A 3 23.44 8.44 -15.41
N GLY A 4 23.40 9.75 -15.66
CA GLY A 4 23.49 10.77 -14.60
C GLY A 4 22.19 11.03 -13.81
N GLY A 5 21.02 10.72 -14.40
CA GLY A 5 19.71 10.99 -13.78
C GLY A 5 19.33 9.97 -12.70
N ILE A 6 19.55 8.68 -13.00
CA ILE A 6 19.21 7.57 -12.10
C ILE A 6 20.00 7.68 -10.78
N GLY A 7 21.28 8.03 -10.84
CA GLY A 7 22.12 8.19 -9.64
C GLY A 7 21.70 9.33 -8.70
N ARG A 8 20.95 10.34 -9.18
CA ARG A 8 20.36 11.39 -8.33
C ARG A 8 19.03 10.95 -7.74
N VAL A 9 18.20 10.28 -8.55
CA VAL A 9 16.92 9.72 -8.08
C VAL A 9 17.15 8.67 -7.01
N VAL A 10 18.12 7.77 -7.21
CA VAL A 10 18.54 6.77 -6.22
C VAL A 10 19.08 7.43 -4.96
N ARG A 11 19.89 8.49 -5.06
CA ARG A 11 20.36 9.25 -3.88
C ARG A 11 19.24 9.94 -3.11
N ARG A 12 18.19 10.40 -3.79
CA ARG A 12 17.02 11.05 -3.17
C ARG A 12 16.01 10.03 -2.59
N ALA A 13 16.01 8.82 -3.13
CA ALA A 13 15.25 7.68 -2.61
C ALA A 13 15.96 7.00 -1.43
N ALA A 14 17.29 7.11 -1.36
CA ALA A 14 18.09 6.58 -0.27
C ALA A 14 17.75 7.28 1.05
N LEU A 15 17.71 6.48 2.11
CA LEU A 15 17.61 6.98 3.47
C LEU A 15 18.72 8.00 3.77
N PRO A 16 18.39 9.12 4.46
CA PRO A 16 19.39 10.05 4.96
C PRO A 16 20.45 9.32 5.80
N ALA A 17 21.71 9.74 5.67
CA ALA A 17 22.85 9.08 6.31
C ALA A 17 22.70 9.00 7.84
N MET A 18 22.20 10.08 8.46
CA MET A 18 21.96 10.12 9.91
C MET A 18 20.91 9.12 10.35
N THR A 19 19.82 8.98 9.60
CA THR A 19 18.75 8.02 9.93
C THR A 19 19.23 6.58 9.79
N ARG A 20 20.06 6.30 8.77
CA ARG A 20 20.71 5.00 8.61
C ARG A 20 21.69 4.70 9.75
N ALA A 21 22.48 5.70 10.16
CA ALA A 21 23.43 5.56 11.27
C ALA A 21 22.70 5.34 12.60
N GLY A 22 21.65 6.11 12.89
CA GLY A 22 20.82 5.94 14.08
C GLY A 22 20.17 4.56 14.16
N ALA A 23 19.58 4.09 13.06
CA ALA A 23 19.03 2.73 12.99
C ALA A 23 20.10 1.66 13.27
N ARG A 24 21.30 1.80 12.69
CA ARG A 24 22.44 0.89 12.94
C ARG A 24 22.90 0.92 14.40
N ILE A 25 23.04 2.10 14.99
CA ILE A 25 23.47 2.25 16.39
C ILE A 25 22.44 1.58 17.30
N ARG A 26 21.15 1.87 17.11
CA ARG A 26 20.09 1.25 17.88
C ARG A 26 20.09 -0.27 17.74
N GLY A 27 20.21 -0.76 16.51
CA GLY A 27 20.35 -2.19 16.26
C GLY A 27 21.51 -2.79 17.04
N ARG A 28 22.70 -2.16 16.99
CA ARG A 28 23.90 -2.63 17.70
C ARG A 28 23.70 -2.68 19.22
N GLU A 29 23.03 -1.70 19.80
CA GLU A 29 22.68 -1.70 21.23
C GLU A 29 21.73 -2.84 21.58
N ASP A 30 20.67 -3.03 20.80
CA ASP A 30 19.70 -4.11 21.01
C ASP A 30 20.36 -5.49 20.81
N GLY A 31 21.29 -5.61 19.86
CA GLY A 31 22.10 -6.81 19.64
C GLY A 31 23.00 -7.16 20.83
N ARG A 32 23.64 -6.16 21.47
CA ARG A 32 24.48 -6.37 22.67
C ARG A 32 23.66 -6.77 23.90
N ARG A 33 22.41 -6.30 23.99
CA ARG A 33 21.49 -6.62 25.09
C ARG A 33 20.84 -8.00 24.95
N GLY A 34 20.92 -8.61 23.75
CA GLY A 34 20.20 -9.82 23.40
C GLY A 34 18.77 -9.52 22.94
N ILE A 35 18.28 -10.27 21.95
CA ILE A 35 16.89 -10.15 21.46
C ILE A 35 15.97 -10.80 22.50
N PRO A 36 14.93 -10.10 23.00
CA PRO A 36 13.96 -10.72 23.91
C PRO A 36 13.33 -11.96 23.27
N ALA A 37 13.17 -13.03 24.06
CA ALA A 37 12.63 -14.32 23.60
C ALA A 37 11.18 -14.25 23.05
N GLY A 38 10.52 -13.09 23.13
CA GLY A 38 9.18 -12.84 22.59
C GLY A 38 9.13 -12.17 21.20
N SER A 39 10.27 -11.88 20.54
CA SER A 39 10.29 -11.16 19.25
C SER A 39 9.86 -11.98 18.02
N HIS A 40 9.10 -13.05 18.22
CA HIS A 40 8.62 -13.96 17.17
C HIS A 40 7.15 -13.62 16.88
N GLY A 41 6.91 -12.74 15.92
CA GLY A 41 5.57 -12.26 15.64
C GLY A 41 5.48 -11.69 14.23
N GLY A 42 4.91 -12.46 13.31
CA GLY A 42 4.39 -11.91 12.06
C GLY A 42 3.07 -11.17 12.32
N PRO A 43 2.68 -10.20 11.48
CA PRO A 43 1.35 -9.61 11.54
C PRO A 43 0.27 -10.69 11.46
N ALA A 44 -0.84 -10.47 12.19
CA ALA A 44 -1.89 -11.44 12.47
C ALA A 44 -2.23 -12.35 11.26
N GLY A 45 -2.01 -13.66 11.42
CA GLY A 45 -2.42 -14.70 10.48
C GLY A 45 -1.30 -15.42 9.72
N THR A 46 -0.05 -14.92 9.74
CA THR A 46 1.11 -15.65 9.18
C THR A 46 2.32 -15.54 10.10
N ALA A 47 2.24 -16.17 11.27
CA ALA A 47 3.40 -16.30 12.16
C ALA A 47 4.45 -17.18 11.46
N ARG A 48 5.32 -16.55 10.66
CA ARG A 48 6.56 -17.16 10.20
C ARG A 48 7.54 -17.02 11.37
N PRO A 49 7.91 -18.11 12.06
CA PRO A 49 8.82 -18.05 13.21
C PRO A 49 10.22 -17.50 12.83
N GLU A 50 10.49 -17.42 11.53
CA GLU A 50 11.68 -16.86 10.89
C GLU A 50 11.74 -15.32 10.90
N LEU A 51 10.59 -14.65 11.11
CA LEU A 51 10.51 -13.19 11.06
C LEU A 51 10.61 -12.59 12.45
N ILE A 52 11.66 -11.79 12.66
CA ILE A 52 11.86 -11.06 13.91
C ILE A 52 11.19 -9.70 13.82
N VAL A 53 10.34 -9.43 14.81
CA VAL A 53 9.74 -8.12 15.06
C VAL A 53 10.14 -7.68 16.45
N THR A 54 11.14 -6.79 16.50
CA THR A 54 11.47 -6.04 17.72
C THR A 54 10.54 -4.83 17.84
N ASP A 55 10.42 -4.24 19.03
CA ASP A 55 9.60 -3.03 19.25
C ASP A 55 9.99 -1.89 18.30
N TYR A 56 11.28 -1.78 17.98
CA TYR A 56 11.77 -0.82 17.00
C TYR A 56 11.21 -1.11 15.59
N ILE A 57 11.25 -2.38 15.14
CA ILE A 57 10.69 -2.77 13.84
C ILE A 57 9.17 -2.59 13.82
N ALA A 58 8.47 -2.95 14.90
CA ALA A 58 7.03 -2.73 15.05
C ALA A 58 6.67 -1.24 14.97
N GLY A 59 7.43 -0.38 15.64
CA GLY A 59 7.28 1.07 15.55
C GLY A 59 7.49 1.61 14.14
N LEU A 60 8.48 1.09 13.41
CA LEU A 60 8.70 1.44 12.00
C LEU A 60 7.55 0.99 11.08
N HIS A 61 6.99 -0.21 11.32
CA HIS A 61 5.81 -0.70 10.59
C HIS A 61 4.60 0.20 10.84
N ALA A 62 4.33 0.54 12.11
CA ALA A 62 3.23 1.42 12.49
C ALA A 62 3.38 2.82 11.87
N LEU A 63 4.58 3.39 11.91
CA LEU A 63 4.88 4.69 11.31
C LEU A 63 4.64 4.68 9.79
N GLY A 64 5.15 3.65 9.11
CA GLY A 64 4.97 3.51 7.66
C GLY A 64 3.50 3.31 7.27
N ALA A 65 2.77 2.48 8.02
CA ALA A 65 1.35 2.24 7.79
C ALA A 65 0.53 3.52 7.99
N GLN A 66 0.78 4.27 9.07
CA GLN A 66 0.10 5.53 9.33
C GLN A 66 0.39 6.55 8.23
N ALA A 67 1.65 6.70 7.81
CA ALA A 67 2.01 7.64 6.76
C ALA A 67 1.35 7.30 5.40
N ALA A 68 1.17 6.01 5.10
CA ALA A 68 0.40 5.57 3.94
C ALA A 68 -1.09 5.93 4.11
N LEU A 69 -1.70 5.65 5.27
CA LEU A 69 -3.09 6.03 5.54
C LEU A 69 -3.32 7.55 5.40
N ASP A 70 -2.39 8.36 5.90
CA ASP A 70 -2.44 9.82 5.78
C ASP A 70 -2.39 10.29 4.32
N LEU A 71 -1.57 9.65 3.48
CA LEU A 71 -1.54 9.91 2.04
C LEU A 71 -2.89 9.63 1.37
N ARG A 72 -3.53 8.50 1.72
CA ARG A 72 -4.85 8.14 1.22
C ARG A 72 -5.91 9.14 1.70
N ALA A 73 -5.91 9.48 2.98
CA ALA A 73 -6.85 10.45 3.57
C ALA A 73 -6.70 11.83 2.92
N ALA A 74 -5.47 12.30 2.72
CA ALA A 74 -5.18 13.56 2.05
C ALA A 74 -5.67 13.56 0.59
N LEU A 75 -5.48 12.46 -0.15
CA LEU A 75 -6.00 12.32 -1.51
C LEU A 75 -7.53 12.41 -1.54
N LEU A 76 -8.21 11.63 -0.70
CA LEU A 76 -9.68 11.62 -0.61
C LEU A 76 -10.23 13.00 -0.22
N HIS A 77 -9.58 13.69 0.72
CA HIS A 77 -9.98 15.02 1.14
C HIS A 77 -9.81 16.05 0.01
N ARG A 78 -8.65 16.05 -0.65
CA ARG A 78 -8.33 16.99 -1.73
C ARG A 78 -9.24 16.78 -2.94
N GLU A 79 -9.51 15.53 -3.30
CA GLU A 79 -10.28 15.14 -4.48
C GLU A 79 -11.76 14.86 -4.19
N ARG A 80 -12.27 15.33 -3.05
CA ARG A 80 -13.68 15.13 -2.65
C ARG A 80 -14.69 15.52 -3.73
N ARG A 81 -14.37 16.55 -4.55
CA ARG A 81 -15.22 17.00 -5.66
C ARG A 81 -15.26 15.98 -6.78
N LEU A 82 -14.11 15.42 -7.17
CA LEU A 82 -14.01 14.35 -8.16
C LEU A 82 -14.74 13.09 -7.68
N VAL A 83 -14.53 12.70 -6.43
CA VAL A 83 -15.21 11.56 -5.81
C VAL A 83 -16.74 11.75 -5.84
N ALA A 84 -17.25 12.91 -5.44
CA ALA A 84 -18.69 13.22 -5.52
C ALA A 84 -19.22 13.20 -6.97
N ALA A 85 -18.41 13.67 -7.93
CA ALA A 85 -18.72 13.63 -9.35
C ALA A 85 -18.83 12.19 -9.88
N ILE A 86 -17.91 11.30 -9.47
CA ILE A 86 -17.94 9.87 -9.81
C ILE A 86 -19.18 9.20 -9.23
N HIS A 87 -19.55 9.50 -7.98
CA HIS A 87 -20.78 8.97 -7.37
C HIS A 87 -22.03 9.40 -8.12
N ARG A 88 -22.14 10.68 -8.49
CA ARG A 88 -23.28 11.19 -9.25
C ARG A 88 -23.41 10.52 -10.61
N GLU A 89 -22.30 10.39 -11.34
CA GLU A 89 -22.31 9.74 -12.66
C GLU A 89 -22.53 8.23 -12.56
N ALA A 90 -22.07 7.57 -11.50
CA ALA A 90 -22.36 6.17 -11.26
C ALA A 90 -23.88 5.92 -11.15
N VAL A 91 -24.60 6.76 -10.41
CA VAL A 91 -26.08 6.68 -10.31
C VAL A 91 -26.72 6.86 -11.68
N GLN A 92 -26.24 7.83 -12.47
CA GLN A 92 -26.74 8.06 -13.82
C GLN A 92 -26.50 6.85 -14.73
N VAL A 93 -25.30 6.27 -14.73
CA VAL A 93 -24.97 5.09 -15.54
C VAL A 93 -25.83 3.90 -15.16
N VAL A 94 -25.94 3.58 -13.87
CA VAL A 94 -26.79 2.48 -13.38
C VAL A 94 -28.24 2.71 -13.76
N THR A 95 -28.75 3.95 -13.63
CA THR A 95 -30.12 4.28 -14.02
C THR A 95 -30.36 4.07 -15.52
N GLN A 96 -29.43 4.47 -16.39
CA GLN A 96 -29.60 4.33 -17.84
C GLN A 96 -29.49 2.87 -18.29
N TYR A 97 -28.51 2.14 -17.78
CA TYR A 97 -28.21 0.78 -18.25
C TYR A 97 -29.07 -0.30 -17.58
N ASP A 98 -29.26 -0.24 -16.26
CA ASP A 98 -29.97 -1.29 -15.52
C ASP A 98 -31.47 -0.98 -15.39
N ILE A 99 -31.85 0.28 -15.13
CA ILE A 99 -33.24 0.64 -14.83
C ILE A 99 -34.02 0.99 -16.10
N ARG A 100 -33.51 1.94 -16.88
CA ARG A 100 -34.19 2.42 -18.10
C ARG A 100 -33.95 1.56 -19.32
N GLN A 101 -32.90 0.73 -19.29
CA GLN A 101 -32.45 -0.08 -20.41
C GLN A 101 -32.27 0.76 -21.71
N ASP A 102 -31.82 2.00 -21.54
CA ASP A 102 -31.50 2.98 -22.61
C ASP A 102 -30.00 3.29 -22.55
N PRO A 103 -29.12 2.45 -23.13
CA PRO A 103 -27.68 2.64 -23.05
C PRO A 103 -27.27 4.01 -23.58
N ARG A 104 -26.51 4.76 -22.78
CA ARG A 104 -25.93 6.05 -23.19
C ARG A 104 -24.41 5.97 -23.21
N PRO A 105 -23.80 5.61 -24.36
CA PRO A 105 -22.35 5.45 -24.47
C PRO A 105 -21.58 6.70 -24.06
N ALA A 106 -22.09 7.90 -24.38
CA ALA A 106 -21.46 9.16 -23.99
C ALA A 106 -21.42 9.35 -22.45
N ALA A 107 -22.48 8.97 -21.74
CA ALA A 107 -22.51 9.04 -20.28
C ALA A 107 -21.57 8.01 -19.64
N LEU A 108 -21.47 6.81 -20.23
CA LEU A 108 -20.52 5.79 -19.79
C LEU A 108 -19.07 6.21 -20.05
N ALA A 109 -18.79 6.86 -21.18
CA ALA A 109 -17.47 7.39 -21.51
C ALA A 109 -17.05 8.52 -20.55
N ALA A 110 -17.96 9.44 -20.23
CA ALA A 110 -17.71 10.51 -19.25
C ALA A 110 -17.37 9.93 -17.86
N PHE A 111 -18.16 8.95 -17.39
CA PHE A 111 -17.90 8.22 -16.16
C PHE A 111 -16.52 7.53 -16.20
N GLY A 112 -16.22 6.84 -17.30
CA GLY A 112 -14.93 6.18 -17.52
C GLY A 112 -13.75 7.16 -17.48
N GLY A 113 -13.90 8.36 -18.06
CA GLY A 113 -12.91 9.42 -17.99
C GLY A 113 -12.59 9.84 -16.56
N ARG A 114 -13.63 10.10 -15.73
CA ARG A 114 -13.43 10.48 -14.33
C ARG A 114 -12.81 9.37 -13.47
N VAL A 115 -13.18 8.12 -13.73
CA VAL A 115 -12.54 6.96 -13.10
C VAL A 115 -11.06 6.86 -13.52
N GLY A 116 -10.75 7.16 -14.79
CA GLY A 116 -9.38 7.25 -15.29
C GLY A 116 -8.56 8.32 -14.58
N ASP A 117 -9.13 9.52 -14.40
CA ASP A 117 -8.50 10.61 -13.65
C ASP A 117 -8.22 10.17 -12.20
N TRP A 118 -9.22 9.61 -11.52
CA TRP A 118 -9.08 9.07 -10.17
C TRP A 118 -7.94 8.06 -10.04
N ARG A 119 -7.90 7.06 -10.94
CA ARG A 119 -6.86 6.01 -10.93
C ARG A 119 -5.47 6.59 -11.19
N THR A 120 -5.35 7.58 -12.05
CA THR A 120 -4.07 8.27 -12.32
C THR A 120 -3.57 8.97 -11.05
N MET A 121 -4.45 9.67 -10.34
CA MET A 121 -4.10 10.37 -9.11
C MET A 121 -3.77 9.39 -7.97
N ALA A 122 -4.53 8.30 -7.86
CA ALA A 122 -4.27 7.22 -6.92
C ALA A 122 -2.92 6.54 -7.20
N ALA A 123 -2.57 6.30 -8.47
CA ALA A 123 -1.29 5.71 -8.87
C ALA A 123 -0.09 6.58 -8.47
N VAL A 124 -0.19 7.91 -8.63
CA VAL A 124 0.83 8.84 -8.12
C VAL A 124 0.97 8.76 -6.60
N CYS A 125 -0.16 8.66 -5.89
CA CYS A 125 -0.17 8.54 -4.43
C CYS A 125 0.43 7.19 -3.97
N ARG A 126 0.11 6.11 -4.67
CA ARG A 126 0.69 4.77 -4.48
C ARG A 126 2.19 4.79 -4.62
N GLY A 127 2.74 5.40 -5.68
CA GLY A 127 4.19 5.50 -5.85
C GLY A 127 4.88 6.23 -4.69
N ARG A 128 4.21 7.18 -4.04
CA ARG A 128 4.71 7.81 -2.80
C ARG A 128 4.66 6.86 -1.62
N ALA A 129 3.58 6.10 -1.45
CA ALA A 129 3.43 5.11 -0.39
C ALA A 129 4.45 3.95 -0.53
N GLU A 130 4.72 3.50 -1.76
CA GLU A 130 5.80 2.56 -2.08
C GLU A 130 7.17 3.14 -1.73
N GLY A 131 7.39 4.43 -2.01
CA GLY A 131 8.61 5.14 -1.61
C GLY A 131 8.81 5.20 -0.09
N ILE A 132 7.73 5.42 0.68
CA ILE A 132 7.76 5.35 2.15
C ILE A 132 8.13 3.94 2.61
N THR A 133 7.42 2.93 2.09
CA THR A 133 7.66 1.51 2.40
C THR A 133 9.11 1.11 2.10
N GLY A 134 9.63 1.53 0.94
CA GLY A 134 11.02 1.31 0.56
C GLY A 134 12.02 1.94 1.53
N ARG A 135 11.77 3.19 1.98
CA ARG A 135 12.61 3.85 2.99
C ARG A 135 12.56 3.12 4.33
N ILE A 136 11.38 2.75 4.83
CA ILE A 136 11.25 1.97 6.06
C ILE A 136 12.02 0.65 5.94
N ASN A 137 11.93 -0.04 4.81
CA ASN A 137 12.65 -1.30 4.58
C ASN A 137 14.18 -1.14 4.60
N GLN A 138 14.76 -0.06 4.05
CA GLN A 138 16.21 0.15 4.20
C GLN A 138 16.61 0.60 5.62
N GLN A 139 15.68 1.13 6.43
CA GLN A 139 15.89 1.47 7.84
C GLN A 139 15.92 0.19 8.68
N ILE A 140 14.96 -0.71 8.43
CA ILE A 140 14.90 -2.06 8.99
C ILE A 140 16.18 -2.82 8.64
N ALA A 141 16.63 -2.77 7.38
CA ALA A 141 17.88 -3.42 6.97
C ALA A 141 19.12 -2.83 7.68
N ALA A 142 19.16 -1.52 7.86
CA ALA A 142 20.24 -0.84 8.59
C ALA A 142 20.25 -1.23 10.08
N TYR A 143 19.09 -1.25 10.72
CA TYR A 143 18.90 -1.76 12.07
C TYR A 143 19.36 -3.20 12.20
N TRP A 144 18.92 -4.08 11.29
CA TRP A 144 19.28 -5.49 11.30
C TRP A 144 20.79 -5.73 11.16
N HIS A 145 21.46 -4.94 10.32
CA HIS A 145 22.91 -4.98 10.20
C HIS A 145 23.59 -4.59 11.52
N GLY A 146 23.13 -3.51 12.16
CA GLY A 146 23.64 -3.11 13.48
C GLY A 146 23.43 -4.20 14.54
N LEU A 147 22.24 -4.79 14.57
CA LEU A 147 21.87 -5.84 15.51
C LEU A 147 22.76 -7.08 15.39
N ARG A 148 23.10 -7.49 14.16
CA ARG A 148 24.07 -8.56 13.95
C ARG A 148 25.45 -8.21 14.52
N LEU A 149 25.95 -7.00 14.28
CA LEU A 149 27.24 -6.56 14.80
C LEU A 149 27.24 -6.52 16.34
N GLY A 150 26.19 -5.97 16.94
CA GLY A 150 26.08 -5.89 18.40
C GLY A 150 26.05 -7.25 19.08
N ARG A 151 25.40 -8.23 18.45
CA ARG A 151 25.36 -9.60 18.95
C ARG A 151 26.71 -10.30 18.83
N LEU A 152 27.42 -10.12 17.72
CA LEU A 152 28.79 -10.66 17.56
C LEU A 152 29.76 -10.09 18.62
N GLU A 153 29.61 -8.82 18.96
CA GLU A 153 30.41 -8.17 20.02
C GLU A 153 30.13 -8.75 21.40
N GLN A 154 28.88 -9.13 21.70
CA GLN A 154 28.52 -9.77 22.96
C GLN A 154 29.28 -11.09 23.17
N PHE A 155 29.56 -11.83 22.10
CA PHE A 155 30.28 -13.10 22.13
C PHE A 155 31.80 -12.96 21.94
N ASN A 156 32.36 -11.75 22.12
CA ASN A 156 33.82 -11.51 22.06
C ASN A 156 34.50 -12.11 20.81
N TYR A 157 33.82 -12.07 19.65
CA TYR A 157 34.34 -12.60 18.38
C TYR A 157 34.69 -14.10 18.33
N ARG A 158 34.40 -14.88 19.39
CA ARG A 158 34.44 -16.34 19.36
C ARG A 158 33.00 -16.84 19.27
N PRO A 159 32.41 -16.92 18.06
CA PRO A 159 31.14 -17.59 17.92
C PRO A 159 31.28 -19.02 18.48
N PRO A 160 30.25 -19.58 19.13
CA PRO A 160 30.14 -21.01 19.34
C PRO A 160 30.47 -21.72 18.01
N ASP A 161 31.02 -22.93 18.07
CA ASP A 161 31.43 -23.69 16.87
C ASP A 161 30.28 -23.87 15.85
N ASP A 162 29.03 -23.62 16.28
CA ASP A 162 27.85 -23.53 15.45
C ASP A 162 27.43 -22.06 15.20
N GLU A 163 27.75 -21.52 14.02
CA GLU A 163 27.36 -20.16 13.59
C GLU A 163 25.81 -19.98 13.58
N ASP A 164 25.05 -21.07 13.40
CA ASP A 164 23.58 -21.07 13.44
C ASP A 164 23.03 -20.88 14.87
N SER A 165 23.84 -21.05 15.91
CA SER A 165 23.43 -20.84 17.31
C SER A 165 23.43 -19.35 17.72
N VAL A 166 24.23 -18.51 17.07
CA VAL A 166 24.30 -17.06 17.35
C VAL A 166 23.29 -16.29 16.51
N PHE A 167 23.12 -16.69 15.25
CA PHE A 167 22.18 -16.03 14.36
C PHE A 167 21.64 -17.05 13.37
N PRO A 168 20.55 -17.74 13.73
CA PRO A 168 20.00 -18.76 12.86
C PRO A 168 19.76 -18.20 11.45
N ARG A 169 20.26 -18.87 10.41
CA ARG A 169 20.17 -18.37 9.01
C ARG A 169 18.75 -18.02 8.54
N HIS A 170 17.75 -18.59 9.20
CA HIS A 170 16.34 -18.33 8.93
C HIS A 170 15.86 -16.99 9.50
N TRP A 171 16.58 -16.39 10.46
CA TRP A 171 16.21 -15.10 11.04
C TRP A 171 16.34 -13.98 10.02
N ARG A 172 15.21 -13.35 9.71
CA ARG A 172 15.13 -12.19 8.82
C ARG A 172 14.22 -11.15 9.45
N PRO A 173 14.52 -9.85 9.24
CA PRO A 173 13.59 -8.83 9.71
C PRO A 173 12.31 -8.92 8.88
N ALA A 174 11.16 -8.76 9.52
CA ALA A 174 9.89 -8.65 8.79
C ALA A 174 9.92 -7.42 7.88
N PRO A 175 9.88 -7.58 6.54
CA PRO A 175 9.77 -6.42 5.66
C PRO A 175 8.40 -5.78 5.86
N MET A 176 8.35 -4.47 5.76
CA MET A 176 7.09 -3.76 5.62
C MET A 176 6.56 -3.98 4.20
N THR A 177 5.30 -4.38 4.10
CA THR A 177 4.54 -4.42 2.85
C THR A 177 3.52 -3.30 2.83
N LEU A 178 3.27 -2.75 1.64
CA LEU A 178 2.18 -1.81 1.47
C LEU A 178 0.83 -2.56 1.62
N ASP A 179 -0.16 -1.88 2.18
CA ASP A 179 -1.51 -2.43 2.33
C ASP A 179 -2.10 -2.83 0.95
N PRO A 180 -2.71 -4.02 0.80
CA PRO A 180 -3.22 -4.48 -0.49
C PRO A 180 -4.31 -3.60 -1.12
N SER A 181 -4.99 -2.75 -0.34
CA SER A 181 -6.01 -1.84 -0.89
C SER A 181 -5.43 -0.79 -1.84
N TRP A 182 -4.10 -0.58 -1.83
CA TRP A 182 -3.39 0.25 -2.81
C TRP A 182 -3.35 -0.37 -4.22
N ASP A 183 -3.61 -1.67 -4.36
CA ASP A 183 -3.78 -2.34 -5.66
C ASP A 183 -5.15 -2.10 -6.30
N ALA A 184 -6.14 -1.71 -5.49
CA ALA A 184 -7.51 -1.52 -5.95
C ALA A 184 -8.08 -0.18 -5.42
N PRO A 185 -7.59 0.97 -5.89
CA PRO A 185 -8.00 2.29 -5.38
C PRO A 185 -9.48 2.59 -5.61
N ASP A 186 -10.14 1.92 -6.55
CA ASP A 186 -11.58 2.03 -6.79
C ASP A 186 -12.41 1.54 -5.59
N THR A 187 -11.87 0.65 -4.76
CA THR A 187 -12.54 0.17 -3.54
C THR A 187 -12.76 1.28 -2.52
N TRP A 188 -11.94 2.33 -2.57
CA TRP A 188 -12.03 3.49 -1.66
C TRP A 188 -13.24 4.37 -1.98
N LEU A 189 -13.78 4.25 -3.20
CA LEU A 189 -15.02 4.90 -3.59
C LEU A 189 -16.23 4.17 -3.00
N GLY A 190 -16.11 2.89 -2.63
CA GLY A 190 -17.23 2.11 -2.10
C GLY A 190 -17.65 2.46 -0.67
N THR A 191 -16.78 3.09 0.12
CA THR A 191 -16.98 3.27 1.58
C THR A 191 -17.67 4.59 1.96
N GLY A 192 -18.43 5.17 1.04
CA GLY A 192 -19.19 6.41 1.25
C GLY A 192 -20.44 6.24 2.10
N THR A 193 -20.35 5.64 3.29
CA THR A 193 -21.36 5.88 4.34
C THR A 193 -20.76 6.91 5.28
N GLY A 194 -21.01 8.19 5.01
CA GLY A 194 -20.75 9.24 5.98
C GLY A 194 -21.51 8.97 7.28
N PRO A 195 -21.03 9.44 8.45
CA PRO A 195 -21.79 9.38 9.68
C PRO A 195 -22.99 10.33 9.54
N GLY A 196 -24.18 9.83 9.17
CA GLY A 196 -25.36 10.68 9.09
C GLY A 196 -26.57 10.24 8.27
N THR A 197 -26.63 9.04 7.68
CA THR A 197 -27.85 8.61 6.97
C THR A 197 -28.41 7.35 7.60
N GLY A 198 -29.54 7.50 8.29
CA GLY A 198 -30.29 6.40 8.91
C GLY A 198 -30.81 5.37 7.90
N PRO A 199 -31.45 4.29 8.39
CA PRO A 199 -31.89 3.17 7.56
C PRO A 199 -33.08 3.61 6.70
N GLY A 200 -32.79 4.07 5.48
CA GLY A 200 -33.75 4.30 4.42
C GLY A 200 -33.89 3.05 3.56
N THR A 201 -35.02 2.38 3.71
CA THR A 201 -35.53 1.24 2.95
C THR A 201 -35.49 1.43 1.43
N GLY A 202 -35.01 0.43 0.69
CA GLY A 202 -35.37 0.29 -0.74
C GLY A 202 -34.35 -0.41 -1.64
N THR A 203 -34.45 -1.74 -1.72
CA THR A 203 -34.26 -2.56 -2.95
C THR A 203 -32.83 -2.84 -3.45
N ALA A 204 -32.41 -4.10 -3.27
CA ALA A 204 -31.48 -4.89 -4.09
C ALA A 204 -30.58 -4.11 -5.09
N GLY A 205 -29.56 -3.43 -4.58
CA GLY A 205 -28.53 -2.82 -5.39
C GLY A 205 -27.35 -2.52 -4.49
N GLY A 206 -26.19 -3.15 -4.73
CA GLY A 206 -24.95 -2.70 -4.10
C GLY A 206 -24.69 -1.22 -4.39
N PRO A 207 -23.67 -0.61 -3.76
CA PRO A 207 -23.40 0.81 -3.97
C PRO A 207 -23.27 1.09 -5.48
N ALA A 208 -23.90 2.17 -5.96
CA ALA A 208 -24.02 2.46 -7.40
C ALA A 208 -22.67 2.49 -8.13
N THR A 209 -21.59 2.87 -7.42
CA THR A 209 -20.24 2.95 -7.96
C THR A 209 -19.65 1.58 -8.35
N PRO A 210 -19.56 0.56 -7.46
CA PRO A 210 -19.23 -0.81 -7.86
C PRO A 210 -20.03 -1.33 -9.07
N ARG A 211 -21.34 -1.05 -9.12
CA ARG A 211 -22.18 -1.50 -10.24
C ARG A 211 -21.84 -0.76 -11.54
N ALA A 212 -21.68 0.57 -11.51
CA ALA A 212 -21.26 1.35 -12.66
C ALA A 212 -19.87 0.95 -13.17
N LEU A 213 -18.93 0.63 -12.27
CA LEU A 213 -17.61 0.10 -12.64
C LEU A 213 -17.72 -1.26 -13.33
N HIS A 214 -18.63 -2.12 -12.87
CA HIS A 214 -18.91 -3.38 -13.54
C HIS A 214 -19.48 -3.18 -14.96
N ILE A 215 -20.44 -2.26 -15.13
CA ILE A 215 -20.99 -1.88 -16.44
C ILE A 215 -19.88 -1.35 -17.36
N LEU A 216 -19.03 -0.45 -16.86
CA LEU A 216 -17.90 0.09 -17.62
C LEU A 216 -16.97 -1.04 -18.10
N ARG A 217 -16.61 -1.97 -17.21
CA ARG A 217 -15.73 -3.11 -17.55
C ARG A 217 -16.35 -4.03 -18.59
N THR A 218 -17.62 -4.41 -18.45
CA THR A 218 -18.29 -5.33 -19.38
C THR A 218 -18.47 -4.73 -20.77
N GLN A 219 -18.76 -3.44 -20.86
CA GLN A 219 -18.90 -2.74 -22.14
C GLN A 219 -17.54 -2.51 -22.82
N SER A 220 -16.46 -2.24 -22.06
CA SER A 220 -15.11 -2.12 -22.63
C SER A 220 -14.57 -3.43 -23.22
N THR A 221 -14.98 -4.59 -22.70
CA THR A 221 -14.58 -5.91 -23.25
C THR A 221 -15.34 -6.28 -24.52
N ARG A 222 -16.49 -5.66 -24.79
CA ARG A 222 -17.35 -6.04 -25.91
C ARG A 222 -16.89 -5.52 -27.28
N GLY A 223 -16.00 -4.51 -27.34
CA GLY A 223 -15.45 -3.95 -28.58
C GLY A 223 -16.52 -3.37 -29.54
N PRO A 224 -16.12 -2.62 -30.58
CA PRO A 224 -17.05 -2.23 -31.64
C PRO A 224 -17.48 -3.49 -32.40
N ILE A 225 -18.78 -3.69 -32.58
CA ILE A 225 -19.31 -4.71 -33.49
C ILE A 225 -18.69 -4.42 -34.88
N PRO A 226 -18.06 -5.40 -35.56
CA PRO A 226 -17.61 -5.21 -36.92
C PRO A 226 -18.82 -4.83 -37.75
N LEU A 227 -18.77 -3.69 -38.43
CA LEU A 227 -19.70 -3.39 -39.50
C LEU A 227 -19.40 -4.40 -40.62
N GLU A 228 -20.04 -5.57 -40.57
CA GLU A 228 -20.10 -6.46 -41.73
C GLU A 228 -20.92 -5.73 -42.79
N GLY A 229 -20.22 -5.24 -43.80
CA GLY A 229 -20.79 -4.61 -44.98
C GLY A 229 -21.59 -5.64 -45.78
N HIS A 230 -22.84 -5.27 -46.06
CA HIS A 230 -23.63 -5.79 -47.16
C HIS A 230 -23.17 -5.20 -48.49
#